data_AF-A0A7C2AZ41-F1
#
_entry.id   AF-A0A7C2AZ41-F1
#
_cell.length_a   1.000
_cell.length_b   1.000
_cell.length_c   1.000
_cell.angle_alpha   90.00
_cell.angle_beta   90.00
_cell.angle_gamma   90.00
#
_symmetry.space_group_name_H-M   'P 1'
#
loop_
_entity.id
_entity.type
_entity.pdbx_description
1 polymer ?
#
loop_
_entity_poly.entity_id
_entity_poly.type
_entity_poly.pdbx_seq_one_letter_code
_entity_poly.pdbx_strand_id
1 'polypeptide(L)'
;MKEIKMYCDLCNKPISANEMVRIPLRDMQQAVREGFNPFETPGIDMSASVGRASMYGMSVEQAFQGWRQQVIADTTDWGLCPMCAEAFRRATRRIPTPKGKRDYSALFESVLKSAGSSIESFVKNFEKQVTSDPDTADKFFWLGAANMICTPKDPRYLDKAIKFFEKALEIDPKHKNAYAKLLGAYMSKKDNHGVRRTAMRWAKVDPDLPQEARQWLSEQEELEKSKSTKKGIKYCPRCGSPVKEGSLFCENCGYELSKGEPKEEKPSKKVVPKMVVIIAIIAVVIISYFAFSELWEPTTTETPIQEPEGTVVQTTTPAPTTISPTTPAPPTPPYQDEKYLSWTTGTSFNLTEILESIAESANAEDWEALERNCKNLYDLAMKALDEEKQFKVSPELRSAKREFVKILNACRWAGYYGERGARNQDLDDIEKTIEYLETALGCVNKFNELVEEYNATKK
;
A
#
# COMPACT_ATOMS: atom_id res chain seq x y z
N MET A 1 16.24 -9.66 -55.37
CA MET A 1 16.29 -9.15 -53.98
C MET A 1 15.06 -9.67 -53.26
N LYS A 2 15.19 -10.39 -52.13
CA LYS A 2 14.03 -10.84 -51.35
C LYS A 2 13.40 -9.59 -50.69
N GLU A 3 12.13 -9.33 -50.97
CA GLU A 3 11.36 -8.31 -50.28
C GLU A 3 11.37 -8.59 -48.77
N ILE A 4 11.84 -7.62 -47.98
CA ILE A 4 11.74 -7.68 -46.52
C ILE A 4 10.27 -7.45 -46.18
N LYS A 5 9.57 -8.51 -45.77
CA LYS A 5 8.18 -8.43 -45.31
C LYS A 5 8.17 -7.86 -43.90
N MET A 6 7.58 -6.67 -43.74
CA MET A 6 7.28 -6.09 -42.42
C MET A 6 5.87 -6.50 -41.99
N TYR A 7 5.50 -6.26 -40.74
CA TYR A 7 4.17 -6.60 -40.22
C TYR A 7 3.49 -5.36 -39.67
N CYS A 8 2.16 -5.30 -39.81
CA CYS A 8 1.34 -4.26 -39.19
C CYS A 8 1.31 -4.42 -37.68
N ASP A 9 1.63 -3.38 -36.92
CA ASP A 9 1.65 -3.44 -35.45
C ASP A 9 0.25 -3.61 -34.81
N LEU A 10 -0.82 -3.39 -35.59
CA LEU A 10 -2.20 -3.62 -35.14
C LEU A 10 -2.73 -4.99 -35.58
N CYS A 11 -2.93 -5.17 -36.89
CA CYS A 11 -3.58 -6.40 -37.39
C CYS A 11 -2.61 -7.56 -37.66
N ASN A 12 -1.30 -7.35 -37.48
CA ASN A 12 -0.25 -8.35 -37.71
C ASN A 12 -0.24 -8.97 -39.12
N LYS A 13 -0.79 -8.28 -40.12
CA LYS A 13 -0.73 -8.69 -41.53
C LYS A 13 0.59 -8.23 -42.17
N PRO A 14 1.16 -9.00 -43.11
CA PRO A 14 2.38 -8.60 -43.81
C PRO A 14 2.14 -7.35 -44.66
N ILE A 15 3.13 -6.44 -44.69
CA ILE A 15 3.12 -5.18 -45.44
C ILE A 15 4.45 -5.05 -46.19
N SER A 16 4.40 -4.49 -47.40
CA SER A 16 5.61 -4.02 -48.07
C SER A 16 6.16 -2.77 -47.37
N ALA A 17 7.48 -2.58 -47.38
CA ALA A 17 8.10 -1.42 -46.72
C ALA A 17 7.61 -0.08 -47.29
N ASN A 18 7.24 -0.04 -48.57
CA ASN A 18 6.77 1.18 -49.25
C ASN A 18 5.31 1.55 -48.93
N GLU A 19 4.51 0.60 -48.43
CA GLU A 19 3.10 0.81 -48.08
C GLU A 19 2.90 1.04 -46.58
N MET A 20 3.96 0.90 -45.78
CA MET A 20 3.90 1.12 -44.34
C MET A 20 3.66 2.60 -44.02
N VAL A 21 2.59 2.86 -43.28
CA VAL A 21 2.31 4.18 -42.74
C VAL A 21 2.88 4.25 -41.33
N ARG A 22 3.84 5.15 -41.12
CA ARG A 22 4.33 5.46 -39.76
C ARG A 22 3.35 6.34 -39.01
N ILE A 23 3.05 5.94 -37.78
CA ILE A 23 2.36 6.73 -36.77
C ILE A 23 3.38 7.07 -35.67
N PRO A 24 3.64 8.37 -35.40
CA PRO A 24 4.53 8.76 -34.31
C PRO A 24 4.07 8.17 -32.98
N LEU A 25 5.01 7.70 -32.16
CA LEU A 25 4.71 7.11 -30.85
C LEU A 25 3.78 8.01 -30.01
N ARG A 26 4.05 9.32 -29.99
CA ARG A 26 3.26 10.30 -29.22
C ARG A 26 1.80 10.32 -29.65
N ASP A 27 1.52 10.20 -30.94
CA ASP A 27 0.17 10.22 -31.49
C ASP A 27 -0.58 8.93 -31.13
N MET A 28 0.11 7.79 -31.18
CA MET A 28 -0.44 6.50 -30.77
C MET A 28 -0.75 6.48 -29.27
N GLN A 29 0.20 6.90 -28.43
CA GLN A 29 0.00 7.00 -26.98
C GLN A 29 -1.12 7.98 -26.62
N GLN A 30 -1.18 9.14 -27.29
CA GLN A 30 -2.23 10.12 -27.07
C GLN A 30 -3.60 9.53 -27.45
N ALA A 31 -3.73 8.91 -28.62
CA ALA A 31 -4.96 8.26 -29.04
C ALA A 31 -5.43 7.20 -28.02
N VAL A 32 -4.50 6.38 -27.50
CA VAL A 32 -4.83 5.36 -26.48
C VAL A 32 -5.22 5.99 -25.13
N ARG A 33 -4.60 7.10 -24.72
CA ARG A 33 -5.03 7.88 -23.53
C ARG A 33 -6.43 8.49 -23.73
N GLU A 34 -6.76 8.87 -24.96
CA GLU A 34 -8.06 9.41 -25.36
C GLU A 34 -9.12 8.33 -25.66
N GLY A 35 -8.81 7.05 -25.42
CA GLY A 35 -9.78 5.95 -25.49
C GLY A 35 -9.81 5.20 -26.81
N PHE A 36 -8.81 5.34 -27.67
CA PHE A 36 -8.67 4.50 -28.87
C PHE A 36 -8.55 3.02 -28.49
N ASN A 37 -9.50 2.22 -28.98
CA ASN A 37 -9.53 0.77 -28.79
C ASN A 37 -9.51 0.05 -30.16
N PRO A 38 -8.40 -0.57 -30.57
CA PRO A 38 -8.31 -1.24 -31.85
C PRO A 38 -9.15 -2.53 -31.93
N PHE A 39 -9.53 -3.13 -30.80
CA PHE A 39 -10.34 -4.35 -30.75
C PHE A 39 -11.81 -4.09 -31.10
N GLU A 40 -12.25 -2.84 -30.98
CA GLU A 40 -13.63 -2.41 -31.26
C GLU A 40 -13.71 -1.43 -32.44
N THR A 41 -12.56 -1.01 -33.00
CA THR A 41 -12.52 -0.02 -34.08
C THR A 41 -12.85 -0.67 -35.43
N PRO A 42 -13.93 -0.24 -36.12
CA PRO A 42 -14.27 -0.78 -37.43
C PRO A 42 -13.13 -0.57 -38.45
N GLY A 43 -12.74 -1.64 -39.13
CA GLY A 43 -11.64 -1.63 -40.11
C GLY A 43 -10.28 -2.06 -39.55
N ILE A 44 -10.19 -2.36 -38.24
CA ILE A 44 -9.01 -2.98 -37.63
C ILE A 44 -9.36 -4.42 -37.26
N ASP A 45 -8.60 -5.36 -37.82
CA ASP A 45 -8.81 -6.79 -37.60
C ASP A 45 -7.85 -7.29 -36.52
N MET A 46 -8.35 -7.37 -35.29
CA MET A 46 -7.59 -7.85 -34.12
C MET A 46 -7.80 -9.35 -33.85
N SER A 47 -8.41 -10.10 -34.78
CA SER A 47 -8.78 -11.52 -34.57
C SER A 47 -7.58 -12.40 -34.20
N ALA A 48 -6.41 -12.16 -34.79
CA ALA A 48 -5.18 -12.88 -34.45
C ALA A 48 -4.72 -12.62 -33.01
N SER A 49 -4.84 -11.37 -32.54
CA SER A 49 -4.48 -10.98 -31.17
C SER A 49 -5.49 -11.50 -30.15
N VAL A 50 -6.79 -11.44 -30.48
CA VAL A 50 -7.87 -12.03 -29.68
C VAL A 50 -7.69 -13.54 -29.57
N GLY A 51 -7.43 -14.23 -30.69
CA GLY A 51 -7.22 -15.68 -30.71
C GLY A 51 -6.04 -16.10 -29.82
N ARG A 52 -4.91 -15.38 -29.86
CA ARG A 52 -3.79 -15.62 -28.95
C ARG A 52 -4.16 -15.40 -27.48
N ALA A 53 -4.85 -14.31 -27.16
CA ALA A 53 -5.27 -14.03 -25.79
C ALA A 53 -6.22 -15.11 -25.24
N SER A 54 -7.17 -15.58 -26.07
CA SER A 54 -8.08 -16.65 -25.69
C SER A 54 -7.37 -17.99 -25.42
N MET A 55 -6.26 -18.29 -26.12
CA MET A 55 -5.45 -19.48 -25.82
C MET A 55 -4.84 -19.47 -24.42
N TYR A 56 -4.61 -18.29 -23.85
CA TYR A 56 -4.13 -18.10 -22.48
C TYR A 56 -5.26 -17.90 -21.46
N GLY A 57 -6.52 -18.17 -21.83
CA GLY A 57 -7.68 -18.01 -20.96
C GLY A 57 -8.05 -16.55 -20.67
N MET A 58 -7.53 -15.59 -21.44
CA MET A 58 -7.82 -14.17 -21.25
C MET A 58 -9.11 -13.76 -21.97
N SER A 59 -9.87 -12.87 -21.35
CA SER A 59 -10.99 -12.19 -22.01
C SER A 59 -10.51 -11.12 -23.00
N VAL A 60 -11.37 -10.71 -23.94
CA VAL A 60 -11.08 -9.61 -24.89
C VAL A 60 -10.72 -8.32 -24.15
N GLU A 61 -11.40 -8.04 -23.03
CA GLU A 61 -11.12 -6.88 -22.19
C GLU A 61 -9.73 -6.97 -21.55
N GLN A 62 -9.35 -8.13 -21.00
CA GLN A 62 -8.01 -8.33 -20.45
C GLN A 62 -6.91 -8.19 -21.52
N ALA A 63 -7.17 -8.68 -22.73
CA ALA A 63 -6.28 -8.53 -23.88
C ALA A 63 -6.11 -7.06 -24.27
N PHE A 64 -7.20 -6.30 -24.29
CA PHE A 64 -7.17 -4.86 -24.57
C PHE A 64 -6.39 -4.10 -23.50
N GLN A 65 -6.62 -4.37 -22.22
CA GLN A 65 -5.88 -3.70 -21.14
C GLN A 65 -4.37 -4.02 -21.19
N GLY A 66 -3.99 -5.27 -21.49
CA GLY A 66 -2.59 -5.64 -21.69
C GLY A 66 -1.95 -4.91 -22.87
N TRP A 67 -2.64 -4.88 -24.02
CA TRP A 67 -2.19 -4.12 -25.20
C TRP A 67 -2.05 -2.63 -24.91
N ARG A 68 -3.01 -2.04 -24.18
CA ARG A 68 -2.96 -0.63 -23.76
C ARG A 68 -1.73 -0.33 -22.92
N GLN A 69 -1.40 -1.17 -21.94
CA GLN A 69 -0.18 -0.99 -21.14
C GLN A 69 1.09 -1.08 -21.99
N GLN A 70 1.12 -2.02 -22.95
CA GLN A 70 2.23 -2.14 -23.89
C GLN A 70 2.45 -0.87 -24.70
N VAL A 71 1.39 -0.26 -25.25
CA VAL A 71 1.48 1.00 -26.01
C VAL A 71 2.00 2.14 -25.16
N ILE A 72 1.55 2.23 -23.90
CA ILE A 72 1.99 3.28 -22.97
C ILE A 72 3.45 3.12 -22.58
N ALA A 73 3.93 1.88 -22.44
CA ALA A 73 5.32 1.55 -22.15
C ALA A 73 6.23 1.53 -23.38
N ASP A 74 5.68 1.66 -24.59
CA ASP A 74 6.43 1.60 -25.84
C ASP A 74 7.36 2.81 -26.01
N THR A 75 8.43 2.60 -26.76
CA THR A 75 9.49 3.57 -27.04
C THR A 75 9.74 3.78 -28.54
N THR A 76 8.95 3.12 -29.40
CA THR A 76 9.15 3.14 -30.86
C THR A 76 7.93 3.64 -31.63
N ASP A 77 8.15 4.19 -32.83
CA ASP A 77 7.06 4.56 -33.74
C ASP A 77 6.33 3.31 -34.26
N TRP A 78 5.05 3.46 -34.57
CA TRP A 78 4.19 2.36 -35.00
C TRP A 78 4.08 2.31 -36.53
N GLY A 79 4.34 1.15 -37.11
CA GLY A 79 4.18 0.83 -38.52
C GLY A 79 2.85 0.15 -38.81
N LEU A 80 1.92 0.89 -39.43
CA LEU A 80 0.59 0.39 -39.76
C LEU A 80 0.42 0.12 -41.26
N CYS A 81 -0.40 -0.88 -41.60
CA CYS A 81 -0.86 -1.05 -42.97
C CYS A 81 -1.83 0.08 -43.37
N PRO A 82 -2.02 0.37 -44.66
CA PRO A 82 -2.89 1.47 -45.11
C PRO A 82 -4.30 1.41 -44.54
N MET A 83 -4.87 0.20 -44.42
CA MET A 83 -6.22 0.01 -43.84
C MET A 83 -6.27 0.36 -42.36
N CYS A 84 -5.33 -0.15 -41.56
CA CYS A 84 -5.27 0.13 -40.13
C CYS A 84 -4.92 1.61 -39.86
N ALA A 85 -4.05 2.20 -40.68
CA ALA A 85 -3.74 3.63 -40.59
C ALA A 85 -4.95 4.50 -40.88
N GLU A 86 -5.77 4.16 -41.89
CA GLU A 86 -6.98 4.92 -42.19
C GLU A 86 -8.06 4.71 -41.12
N ALA A 87 -8.23 3.49 -40.63
CA ALA A 87 -9.13 3.21 -39.50
C ALA A 87 -8.69 3.96 -38.24
N PHE A 88 -7.39 4.00 -37.95
CA PHE A 88 -6.79 4.78 -36.88
C PHE A 88 -7.09 6.27 -37.04
N ARG A 89 -6.80 6.87 -38.21
CA ARG A 89 -7.10 8.29 -38.50
C ARG A 89 -8.58 8.61 -38.35
N ARG A 90 -9.47 7.72 -38.81
CA ARG A 90 -10.92 7.91 -38.67
C ARG A 90 -11.35 7.83 -37.22
N ALA A 91 -10.80 6.90 -36.45
CA ALA A 91 -11.06 6.77 -35.03
C ALA A 91 -10.57 8.03 -34.29
N THR A 92 -9.36 8.50 -34.57
CA THR A 92 -8.77 9.69 -33.94
C THR A 92 -9.35 11.03 -34.41
N ARG A 93 -10.02 11.08 -35.57
CA ARG A 93 -10.86 12.23 -35.97
C ARG A 93 -12.21 12.28 -35.25
N ARG A 94 -12.75 11.12 -34.85
CA ARG A 94 -14.01 11.00 -34.10
C ARG A 94 -13.80 11.11 -32.60
N ILE A 95 -12.65 10.67 -32.13
CA ILE A 95 -12.09 11.09 -30.84
C ILE A 95 -11.89 12.60 -30.97
N PRO A 96 -12.52 13.42 -30.13
CA PRO A 96 -12.32 14.86 -30.21
C PRO A 96 -10.84 15.15 -30.02
N THR A 97 -10.15 15.65 -31.04
CA THR A 97 -8.95 16.46 -30.83
C THR A 97 -9.31 17.53 -29.79
N PRO A 98 -8.43 17.92 -28.84
CA PRO A 98 -8.76 18.86 -27.77
C PRO A 98 -9.10 20.25 -28.34
N LYS A 99 -10.33 20.40 -28.81
CA LYS A 99 -11.04 21.63 -29.12
C LYS A 99 -12.45 21.43 -28.59
N GLY A 100 -12.57 21.80 -27.32
CA GLY A 100 -13.74 21.64 -26.47
C GLY A 100 -13.35 21.00 -25.15
N LYS A 101 -12.53 21.68 -24.33
CA LYS A 101 -12.32 21.30 -22.93
C LYS A 101 -13.71 21.11 -22.31
N ARG A 102 -14.04 19.90 -21.84
CA ARG A 102 -15.32 19.69 -21.15
C ARG A 102 -15.39 20.67 -19.99
N ASP A 103 -16.42 21.49 -19.99
CA ASP A 103 -16.62 22.47 -18.94
C ASP A 103 -17.22 21.79 -17.71
N TYR A 104 -16.33 21.12 -16.96
CA TYR A 104 -16.68 20.48 -15.71
C TYR A 104 -17.22 21.47 -14.69
N SER A 105 -16.87 22.76 -14.78
CA SER A 105 -17.36 23.78 -13.86
C SER A 105 -18.85 24.08 -14.09
N ALA A 106 -19.25 24.30 -15.34
CA ALA A 106 -20.66 24.49 -15.70
C ALA A 106 -21.49 23.23 -15.42
N LEU A 107 -20.95 22.05 -15.70
CA LEU A 107 -21.59 20.78 -15.37
C LEU A 107 -21.78 20.65 -13.86
N PHE A 108 -20.75 20.93 -13.07
CA PHE A 108 -20.79 20.86 -11.62
C PHE A 108 -21.89 21.75 -11.05
N GLU A 109 -21.95 23.01 -11.48
CA GLU A 109 -22.99 23.95 -11.05
C GLU A 109 -24.39 23.49 -11.44
N SER A 110 -24.55 22.98 -12.67
CA SER A 110 -25.83 22.45 -13.16
C SER A 110 -26.30 21.27 -12.30
N VAL A 111 -25.41 20.31 -12.03
CA VAL A 111 -25.74 19.13 -11.20
C VAL A 111 -26.03 19.56 -9.77
N LEU A 112 -25.27 20.50 -9.21
CA LEU A 112 -25.47 21.02 -7.86
C LEU A 112 -26.84 21.69 -7.70
N LYS A 113 -27.24 22.53 -8.67
CA LYS A 113 -28.57 23.16 -8.69
C LYS A 113 -29.69 22.12 -8.82
N SER A 114 -29.49 21.08 -9.63
CA SER A 114 -30.50 20.03 -9.87
C SER A 114 -30.67 19.05 -8.70
N ALA A 115 -29.65 18.85 -7.87
CA ALA A 115 -29.64 17.84 -6.81
C ALA A 115 -30.43 18.25 -5.54
N GLY A 116 -30.81 19.53 -5.41
CA GLY A 116 -31.51 20.05 -4.24
C GLY A 116 -30.67 19.93 -2.96
N SER A 117 -31.25 19.42 -1.87
CA SER A 117 -30.57 19.24 -0.57
C SER A 117 -29.88 17.88 -0.39
N SER A 118 -29.99 16.96 -1.35
CA SER A 118 -29.44 15.61 -1.23
C SER A 118 -28.00 15.53 -1.74
N ILE A 119 -27.08 15.38 -0.80
CA ILE A 119 -25.65 15.32 -1.04
C ILE A 119 -25.23 14.03 -1.77
N GLU A 120 -25.84 12.90 -1.41
CA GLU A 120 -25.53 11.61 -2.04
C GLU A 120 -26.01 11.57 -3.50
N SER A 121 -27.19 12.17 -3.77
CA SER A 121 -27.70 12.26 -5.14
C SER A 121 -26.83 13.16 -6.01
N PHE A 122 -26.31 14.26 -5.44
CA PHE A 122 -25.38 15.16 -6.12
C PHE A 122 -24.11 14.43 -6.56
N VAL A 123 -23.37 13.83 -5.61
CA VAL A 123 -22.10 13.15 -5.92
C VAL A 123 -22.32 12.02 -6.91
N LYS A 124 -23.34 11.19 -6.70
CA LYS A 124 -23.65 10.06 -7.59
C LYS A 124 -24.03 10.51 -9.00
N ASN A 125 -24.81 11.59 -9.14
CA ASN A 125 -25.21 12.11 -10.44
C ASN A 125 -24.03 12.75 -11.17
N PHE A 126 -23.19 13.50 -10.45
CA PHE A 126 -21.99 14.11 -11.01
C PHE A 126 -21.01 13.03 -11.48
N GLU A 127 -20.69 12.05 -10.62
CA GLU A 127 -19.85 10.89 -10.96
C GLU A 127 -20.36 10.20 -12.22
N LYS A 128 -21.65 9.83 -12.25
CA LYS A 128 -22.27 9.16 -13.40
C LYS A 128 -22.09 9.93 -14.71
N GLN A 129 -22.24 11.25 -14.69
CA GLN A 129 -22.14 12.09 -15.89
C GLN A 129 -20.71 12.28 -16.40
N VAL A 130 -19.72 12.11 -15.53
CA VAL A 130 -18.30 12.20 -15.89
C VAL A 130 -17.62 10.84 -16.03
N THR A 131 -18.31 9.73 -15.70
CA THR A 131 -17.74 8.37 -15.76
C THR A 131 -17.16 8.04 -17.13
N SER A 132 -17.87 8.39 -18.20
CA SER A 132 -17.46 8.13 -19.59
C SER A 132 -16.42 9.12 -20.13
N ASP A 133 -16.10 10.18 -19.37
CA ASP A 133 -15.15 11.18 -19.84
C ASP A 133 -13.71 10.67 -19.75
N PRO A 134 -12.80 11.17 -20.61
CA PRO A 134 -11.38 10.86 -20.52
C PRO A 134 -10.81 11.16 -19.12
N ASP A 135 -9.89 10.31 -18.67
CA ASP A 135 -9.19 10.46 -17.39
C ASP A 135 -8.20 11.62 -17.46
N THR A 136 -8.70 12.82 -17.16
CA THR A 136 -7.96 14.10 -17.17
C THR A 136 -7.79 14.65 -15.76
N ALA A 137 -6.77 15.48 -15.55
CA ALA A 137 -6.57 16.16 -14.28
C ALA A 137 -7.79 17.00 -13.86
N ASP A 138 -8.42 17.70 -14.80
CA ASP A 138 -9.65 18.48 -14.54
C ASP A 138 -10.81 17.58 -14.08
N LYS A 139 -11.05 16.42 -14.72
CA LYS A 139 -12.08 15.46 -14.30
C LYS A 139 -11.90 15.06 -12.83
N PHE A 140 -10.69 14.66 -12.46
CA PHE A 140 -10.39 14.24 -11.09
C PHE A 140 -10.42 15.41 -10.10
N PHE A 141 -9.97 16.60 -10.50
CA PHE A 141 -10.12 17.81 -9.69
C PHE A 141 -11.59 18.09 -9.35
N TRP A 142 -12.49 18.04 -10.34
CA TRP A 142 -13.90 18.31 -10.11
C TRP A 142 -14.63 17.18 -9.35
N LEU A 143 -14.21 15.92 -9.52
CA LEU A 143 -14.65 14.81 -8.66
C LEU A 143 -14.24 15.04 -7.21
N GLY A 144 -13.01 15.49 -6.98
CA GLY A 144 -12.52 15.88 -5.66
C GLY A 144 -13.32 17.03 -5.06
N ALA A 145 -13.61 18.08 -5.84
CA ALA A 145 -14.43 19.20 -5.43
C ALA A 145 -15.86 18.78 -5.05
N ALA A 146 -16.45 17.83 -5.80
CA ALA A 146 -17.80 17.33 -5.53
C ALA A 146 -17.87 16.64 -4.18
N ASN A 147 -16.89 15.77 -3.91
CA ASN A 147 -16.76 15.09 -2.63
C ASN A 147 -16.45 16.09 -1.50
N MET A 148 -15.63 17.12 -1.76
CA MET A 148 -15.23 18.11 -0.75
C MET A 148 -16.41 18.95 -0.21
N ILE A 149 -17.35 19.36 -1.06
CA ILE A 149 -18.56 20.11 -0.63
C ILE A 149 -19.43 19.28 0.31
N CYS A 150 -19.38 17.95 0.17
CA CYS A 150 -20.22 17.01 0.91
C CYS A 150 -19.66 16.62 2.28
N THR A 151 -18.44 17.07 2.60
CA THR A 151 -17.71 16.74 3.83
C THR A 151 -18.42 17.11 5.14
N PRO A 152 -19.19 18.21 5.28
CA PRO A 152 -19.87 18.53 6.53
C PRO A 152 -20.93 17.50 6.95
N LYS A 153 -21.34 16.62 6.03
CA LYS A 153 -22.43 15.66 6.26
C LYS A 153 -21.95 14.22 6.43
N ASP A 154 -20.80 13.89 5.85
CA ASP A 154 -20.11 12.63 6.12
C ASP A 154 -18.60 12.79 5.90
N PRO A 155 -17.77 12.59 6.95
CA PRO A 155 -16.32 12.68 6.87
C PRO A 155 -15.67 11.77 5.83
N ARG A 156 -16.31 10.66 5.42
CA ARG A 156 -15.77 9.73 4.41
C ARG A 156 -15.58 10.39 3.04
N TYR A 157 -16.35 11.44 2.74
CA TYR A 157 -16.16 12.21 1.51
C TYR A 157 -14.85 13.00 1.51
N LEU A 158 -14.30 13.33 2.68
CA LEU A 158 -13.02 14.03 2.79
C LEU A 158 -11.88 13.13 2.30
N ASP A 159 -11.87 11.86 2.70
CA ASP A 159 -10.87 10.89 2.25
C ASP A 159 -10.98 10.60 0.74
N LYS A 160 -12.21 10.56 0.20
CA LYS A 160 -12.43 10.44 -1.26
C LYS A 160 -11.93 11.68 -2.01
N ALA A 161 -12.20 12.87 -1.50
CA ALA A 161 -11.75 14.12 -2.11
C ALA A 161 -10.21 14.16 -2.19
N ILE A 162 -9.51 13.79 -1.11
CA ILE A 162 -8.05 13.68 -1.08
C ILE A 162 -7.54 12.74 -2.17
N LYS A 163 -8.12 11.54 -2.31
CA LYS A 163 -7.73 10.58 -3.36
C LYS A 163 -7.89 11.15 -4.76
N PHE A 164 -8.99 11.86 -5.04
CA PHE A 164 -9.22 12.46 -6.35
C PHE A 164 -8.28 13.63 -6.64
N PHE A 165 -7.97 14.47 -5.65
CA PHE A 165 -6.99 15.55 -5.84
C PHE A 165 -5.57 15.01 -6.06
N GLU A 166 -5.16 13.97 -5.33
CA GLU A 166 -3.88 13.29 -5.60
C GLU A 166 -3.83 12.72 -7.02
N LYS A 167 -4.91 12.05 -7.48
CA LYS A 167 -4.99 11.54 -8.85
C LYS A 167 -4.96 12.65 -9.92
N ALA A 168 -5.52 13.82 -9.63
CA ALA A 168 -5.39 14.99 -10.50
C ALA A 168 -3.93 15.45 -10.61
N LEU A 169 -3.19 15.45 -9.50
CA LEU A 169 -1.77 15.81 -9.43
C LEU A 169 -0.84 14.74 -10.02
N GLU A 170 -1.25 13.48 -10.04
CA GLU A 170 -0.54 12.42 -10.78
C GLU A 170 -0.58 12.65 -12.29
N ILE A 171 -1.70 13.17 -12.82
CA ILE A 171 -1.88 13.44 -14.25
C ILE A 171 -1.27 14.79 -14.64
N ASP A 172 -1.52 15.83 -13.85
CA ASP A 172 -0.92 17.16 -14.01
C ASP A 172 -0.24 17.61 -12.70
N PRO A 173 1.08 17.36 -12.57
CA PRO A 173 1.85 17.77 -11.39
C PRO A 173 1.93 19.28 -11.15
N LYS A 174 1.43 20.12 -12.08
CA LYS A 174 1.42 21.58 -11.94
C LYS A 174 0.00 22.13 -11.72
N HIS A 175 -0.98 21.28 -11.45
CA HIS A 175 -2.37 21.67 -11.31
C HIS A 175 -2.64 22.48 -10.02
N LYS A 176 -2.50 23.82 -10.11
CA LYS A 176 -2.58 24.77 -8.97
C LYS A 176 -3.83 24.59 -8.10
N ASN A 177 -5.00 24.46 -8.72
CA ASN A 177 -6.26 24.32 -7.99
C ASN A 177 -6.34 23.00 -7.21
N ALA A 178 -5.67 21.94 -7.68
CA ALA A 178 -5.69 20.65 -7.01
C ALA A 178 -4.82 20.72 -5.75
N TYR A 179 -3.65 21.36 -5.81
CA TYR A 179 -2.86 21.65 -4.61
C TYR A 179 -3.62 22.50 -3.59
N ALA A 180 -4.30 23.57 -4.03
CA ALA A 180 -5.10 24.42 -3.14
C ALA A 180 -6.16 23.63 -2.37
N LYS A 181 -6.94 22.81 -3.09
CA LYS A 181 -8.01 22.01 -2.48
C LYS A 181 -7.48 20.86 -1.63
N LEU A 182 -6.38 20.22 -2.04
CA LEU A 182 -5.71 19.19 -1.26
C LEU A 182 -5.17 19.73 0.07
N LEU A 183 -4.53 20.91 0.02
CA LEU A 183 -4.01 21.59 1.22
C LEU A 183 -5.16 21.90 2.20
N GLY A 184 -6.25 22.50 1.70
CA GLY A 184 -7.45 22.76 2.50
C GLY A 184 -8.12 21.50 3.05
N ALA A 185 -8.12 20.40 2.30
CA ALA A 185 -8.64 19.11 2.75
C ALA A 185 -7.82 18.56 3.93
N TYR A 186 -6.49 18.61 3.87
CA TYR A 186 -5.63 18.20 4.98
C TYR A 186 -5.73 19.13 6.19
N MET A 187 -5.85 20.45 5.99
CA MET A 187 -6.10 21.41 7.07
C MET A 187 -7.44 21.10 7.78
N SER A 188 -8.50 20.82 7.03
CA SER A 188 -9.82 20.44 7.57
C SER A 188 -9.74 19.13 8.37
N LYS A 189 -8.90 18.20 7.93
CA LYS A 189 -8.62 16.93 8.63
C LYS A 189 -7.72 17.11 9.86
N LYS A 190 -7.12 18.29 10.06
CA LYS A 190 -6.07 18.56 11.06
C LYS A 190 -4.84 17.65 10.88
N ASP A 191 -4.58 17.22 9.64
CA ASP A 191 -3.42 16.41 9.29
C ASP A 191 -2.24 17.31 8.91
N ASN A 192 -1.48 17.74 9.92
CA ASN A 192 -0.35 18.64 9.74
C ASN A 192 0.73 18.08 8.79
N HIS A 193 0.91 16.76 8.72
CA HIS A 193 1.88 16.15 7.80
C HIS A 193 1.38 16.23 6.35
N GLY A 194 0.10 15.97 6.12
CA GLY A 194 -0.55 16.15 4.82
C GLY A 194 -0.45 17.60 4.34
N VAL A 195 -0.67 18.56 5.24
CA VAL A 195 -0.50 20.00 4.95
C VAL A 195 0.94 20.31 4.57
N ARG A 196 1.92 19.93 5.40
CA ARG A 196 3.36 20.15 5.15
C ARG A 196 3.79 19.58 3.81
N ARG A 197 3.48 18.31 3.54
CA ARG A 197 3.86 17.61 2.31
C ARG A 197 3.28 18.29 1.08
N THR A 198 2.02 18.66 1.14
CA THR A 198 1.32 19.31 0.03
C THR A 198 1.91 20.70 -0.25
N ALA A 199 2.15 21.49 0.80
CA ALA A 199 2.79 22.81 0.69
C ALA A 199 4.20 22.71 0.10
N MET A 200 5.02 21.75 0.55
CA MET A 200 6.36 21.51 0.02
C MET A 200 6.35 21.04 -1.45
N ARG A 201 5.43 20.15 -1.82
CA ARG A 201 5.27 19.71 -3.22
C ARG A 201 4.87 20.89 -4.10
N TRP A 202 3.93 21.71 -3.66
CA TRP A 202 3.48 22.90 -4.38
C TRP A 202 4.62 23.91 -4.56
N ALA A 203 5.41 24.16 -3.51
CA ALA A 203 6.55 25.09 -3.55
C ALA A 203 7.59 24.75 -4.62
N LYS A 204 7.77 23.46 -4.93
CA LYS A 204 8.73 23.01 -5.96
C LYS A 204 8.24 23.27 -7.39
N VAL A 205 6.93 23.35 -7.59
CA VAL A 205 6.32 23.46 -8.93
C VAL A 205 5.79 24.86 -9.23
N ASP A 206 5.49 25.65 -8.21
CA ASP A 206 5.01 27.01 -8.32
C ASP A 206 5.72 27.92 -7.31
N PRO A 207 6.66 28.78 -7.75
CA PRO A 207 7.34 29.73 -6.87
C PRO A 207 6.41 30.75 -6.21
N ASP A 208 5.22 31.00 -6.79
CA ASP A 208 4.22 31.91 -6.22
C ASP A 208 3.16 31.14 -5.42
N LEU A 209 3.57 30.56 -4.29
CA LEU A 209 2.65 29.91 -3.35
C LEU A 209 1.55 30.89 -2.90
N PRO A 210 0.30 30.44 -2.71
CA PRO A 210 -0.71 31.24 -2.04
C PRO A 210 -0.22 31.73 -0.67
N GLN A 211 -0.65 32.92 -0.27
CA GLN A 211 -0.29 33.53 1.01
C GLN A 211 -0.59 32.59 2.19
N GLU A 212 -1.69 31.83 2.13
CA GLU A 212 -2.10 30.85 3.14
C GLU A 212 -1.04 29.77 3.37
N ALA A 213 -0.46 29.24 2.29
CA ALA A 213 0.59 28.22 2.38
C ALA A 213 1.92 28.82 2.86
N ARG A 214 2.25 30.05 2.43
CA ARG A 214 3.43 30.78 2.93
C ARG A 214 3.31 31.08 4.43
N GLN A 215 2.16 31.56 4.86
CA GLN A 215 1.88 31.87 6.26
C GLN A 215 1.95 30.61 7.13
N TRP A 216 1.35 29.51 6.67
CA TRP A 216 1.44 28.24 7.40
C TRP A 216 2.90 27.76 7.53
N LEU A 217 3.68 27.83 6.44
CA LEU A 217 5.11 27.49 6.47
C LEU A 217 5.90 28.39 7.42
N SER A 218 5.65 29.71 7.43
CA SER A 218 6.31 30.63 8.36
C SER A 218 5.90 30.40 9.82
N GLU A 219 4.62 30.10 10.08
CA GLU A 219 4.13 29.76 11.41
C GLU A 219 4.79 28.47 11.93
N GLN A 220 5.00 27.47 11.06
CA GLN A 220 5.74 26.26 11.42
C GLN A 220 7.23 26.55 11.65
N GLU A 221 7.87 27.37 10.82
CA GLU A 221 9.25 27.80 11.04
C GLU A 221 9.40 28.59 12.35
N GLU A 222 8.44 29.44 12.70
CA GLU A 222 8.44 30.17 13.97
C GLU A 222 8.17 29.26 15.16
N LEU A 223 7.30 28.26 15.03
CA LEU A 223 7.10 27.22 16.03
C LEU A 223 8.37 26.38 16.22
N GLU A 224 9.05 26.01 15.14
CA GLU A 224 10.35 25.32 15.17
C GLU A 224 11.44 26.20 15.78
N LYS A 225 11.53 27.49 15.40
CA LYS A 225 12.47 28.46 15.98
C LYS A 225 12.18 28.75 17.45
N SER A 226 10.92 28.82 17.86
CA SER A 226 10.47 28.99 19.26
C SER A 226 10.81 27.77 20.11
N LYS A 227 10.63 26.56 19.55
CA LYS A 227 11.10 25.30 20.15
C LYS A 227 12.63 25.25 20.23
N SER A 228 13.33 25.82 19.25
CA SER A 228 14.80 25.90 19.20
C SER A 228 15.39 26.94 20.17
N THR A 229 14.76 28.10 20.35
CA THR A 229 15.25 29.18 21.24
C THR A 229 15.00 28.89 22.72
N LYS A 230 14.03 28.03 23.05
CA LYS A 230 13.83 27.51 24.42
C LYS A 230 14.73 26.31 24.75
N LYS A 231 15.46 25.76 23.77
CA LYS A 231 16.44 24.69 23.96
C LYS A 231 17.82 25.33 24.20
N GLY A 232 18.26 25.39 25.47
CA GLY A 232 19.61 25.85 25.83
C GLY A 232 19.71 26.81 27.01
N ILE A 233 18.59 27.20 27.65
CA ILE A 233 18.62 27.93 28.92
C ILE A 233 18.57 26.90 30.06
N LYS A 234 19.71 26.66 30.70
CA LYS A 234 19.78 25.86 31.94
C LYS A 234 19.57 26.77 33.14
N TYR A 235 19.21 26.21 34.29
CA TYR A 235 19.10 26.98 35.53
C TYR A 235 20.20 26.57 36.49
N CYS A 236 20.79 27.55 37.19
CA CYS A 236 21.81 27.26 38.21
C CYS A 236 21.17 26.43 39.33
N PRO A 237 21.73 25.25 39.68
CA PRO A 237 21.17 24.39 40.72
C PRO A 237 21.21 25.03 42.12
N ARG A 238 22.06 26.05 42.32
CA ARG A 238 22.20 26.73 43.61
C ARG A 238 21.25 27.91 43.79
N CYS A 239 21.05 28.75 42.77
CA CYS A 239 20.29 30.00 42.91
C CYS A 239 19.08 30.12 41.97
N GLY A 240 18.86 29.14 41.09
CA GLY A 240 17.72 29.12 40.17
C GLY A 240 17.75 30.17 39.06
N SER A 241 18.87 30.89 38.87
CA SER A 241 19.01 31.87 37.80
C SER A 241 19.29 31.19 36.46
N PRO A 242 18.80 31.72 35.32
CA PRO A 242 19.11 31.18 34.01
C PRO A 242 20.61 31.32 33.73
N VAL A 243 21.21 30.26 33.20
CA VAL A 243 22.63 30.15 32.85
C VAL A 243 22.72 29.72 31.40
N LYS A 244 23.58 30.39 30.64
CA LYS A 244 23.86 30.05 29.24
C LYS A 244 24.60 28.71 29.17
N GLU A 245 24.25 27.92 28.17
CA GLU A 245 24.90 26.63 27.94
C GLU A 245 26.40 26.81 27.65
N GLY A 246 27.25 26.12 28.42
CA GLY A 246 28.72 26.22 28.33
C GLY A 246 29.40 27.16 29.34
N SER A 247 28.65 27.87 30.20
CA SER A 247 29.25 28.69 31.27
C SER A 247 29.93 27.82 32.34
N LEU A 248 31.18 28.15 32.68
CA LEU A 248 31.94 27.47 33.74
C LEU A 248 31.47 27.85 35.15
N PHE A 249 30.89 29.04 35.30
CA PHE A 249 30.39 29.56 36.56
C PHE A 249 29.03 30.24 36.36
N CYS A 250 28.18 30.19 37.38
CA CYS A 250 26.96 31.00 37.40
C CYS A 250 27.31 32.48 37.63
N GLU A 251 26.97 33.34 36.66
CA GLU A 251 27.22 34.79 36.71
C GLU A 251 26.49 35.50 37.88
N ASN A 252 25.42 34.88 38.41
CA ASN A 252 24.63 35.48 39.50
C ASN A 252 25.14 35.10 40.91
N CYS A 253 25.53 33.84 41.14
CA CYS A 253 25.88 33.36 42.49
C CYS A 253 27.30 32.79 42.63
N GLY A 254 28.09 32.80 41.55
CA GLY A 254 29.47 32.32 41.55
C GLY A 254 29.62 30.80 41.71
N TYR A 255 28.54 30.02 41.59
CA TYR A 255 28.59 28.56 41.67
C TYR A 255 29.40 27.99 40.50
N GLU A 256 30.42 27.19 40.83
CA GLU A 256 31.26 26.49 39.86
C GLU A 256 30.51 25.29 39.27
N LEU A 257 30.25 25.34 37.96
CA LEU A 257 29.54 24.30 37.23
C LEU A 257 30.50 23.19 36.73
N SER A 258 31.82 23.35 36.90
CA SER A 258 32.86 22.47 36.36
C SER A 258 33.23 21.24 37.18
N LYS A 259 32.75 21.06 38.43
CA LYS A 259 33.07 19.89 39.25
C LYS A 259 31.87 19.40 40.09
N GLY A 260 31.11 18.48 39.50
CA GLY A 260 30.00 17.76 40.13
C GLY A 260 29.11 17.13 39.05
N GLU A 261 29.27 15.82 38.85
CA GLU A 261 28.67 14.91 37.85
C GLU A 261 27.14 15.03 37.62
N PRO A 262 26.51 14.37 36.61
CA PRO A 262 27.00 13.52 35.52
C PRO A 262 26.74 14.14 34.14
N LYS A 263 27.19 13.49 33.05
CA LYS A 263 26.83 13.84 31.67
C LYS A 263 25.30 13.82 31.53
N GLU A 264 24.66 14.98 31.63
CA GLU A 264 23.28 15.16 31.19
C GLU A 264 23.26 15.11 29.66
N GLU A 265 22.57 14.08 29.22
CA GLU A 265 22.41 13.65 27.85
C GLU A 265 21.63 14.70 27.06
N LYS A 266 22.04 14.89 25.81
CA LYS A 266 21.21 15.52 24.77
C LYS A 266 19.80 14.90 24.87
N PRO A 267 18.70 15.64 24.64
CA PRO A 267 17.39 15.03 24.50
C PRO A 267 17.34 14.33 23.13
N SER A 268 18.02 13.20 23.02
CA SER A 268 17.57 11.99 22.33
C SER A 268 16.78 11.18 23.39
N LYS A 269 16.36 9.95 23.14
CA LYS A 269 16.07 8.96 24.21
C LYS A 269 14.71 8.96 24.93
N LYS A 270 13.58 8.96 24.23
CA LYS A 270 12.38 8.29 24.79
C LYS A 270 11.70 7.29 23.86
N VAL A 271 11.69 7.53 22.55
CA VAL A 271 11.00 6.65 21.59
C VAL A 271 11.86 5.46 21.15
N VAL A 272 13.16 5.67 20.87
CA VAL A 272 14.08 4.62 20.39
C VAL A 272 14.23 3.45 21.38
N PRO A 273 14.47 3.67 22.70
CA PRO A 273 14.56 2.55 23.65
C PRO A 273 13.26 1.77 23.78
N LYS A 274 12.11 2.45 23.65
CA LYS A 274 10.78 1.82 23.73
C LYS A 274 10.54 0.89 22.54
N MET A 275 10.90 1.31 21.32
CA MET A 275 10.80 0.47 20.12
C MET A 275 11.66 -0.80 20.22
N VAL A 276 12.90 -0.66 20.67
CA VAL A 276 13.84 -1.79 20.86
C VAL A 276 13.29 -2.79 21.88
N VAL A 277 12.75 -2.31 23.00
CA VAL A 277 12.16 -3.19 24.04
C VAL A 277 10.94 -3.95 23.50
N ILE A 278 10.04 -3.29 22.76
CA ILE A 278 8.85 -3.96 22.21
C ILE A 278 9.24 -5.03 21.19
N ILE A 279 10.20 -4.73 20.31
CA ILE A 279 10.71 -5.70 19.35
C ILE A 279 11.32 -6.91 20.07
N ALA A 280 12.12 -6.69 21.11
CA ALA A 280 12.69 -7.78 21.90
C ALA A 280 11.61 -8.65 22.57
N ILE A 281 10.52 -8.04 23.06
CA ILE A 281 9.39 -8.78 23.63
C ILE A 281 8.69 -9.62 22.56
N ILE A 282 8.44 -9.07 21.36
CA ILE A 282 7.85 -9.81 20.24
C ILE A 282 8.71 -11.03 19.88
N ALA A 283 10.03 -10.85 19.77
CA ALA A 283 10.97 -11.94 19.49
C ALA A 283 10.91 -13.03 20.57
N VAL A 284 10.93 -12.66 21.86
CA VAL A 284 10.82 -13.62 22.98
C VAL A 284 9.50 -14.37 22.95
N VAL A 285 8.38 -13.70 22.71
CA VAL A 285 7.06 -14.36 22.64
C VAL A 285 7.02 -15.37 21.49
N ILE A 286 7.54 -14.99 20.32
CA ILE A 286 7.61 -15.88 19.15
C ILE A 286 8.53 -17.07 19.42
N ILE A 287 9.72 -16.85 19.99
CA ILE A 287 10.69 -17.91 20.33
C ILE A 287 10.12 -18.84 21.42
N SER A 288 9.43 -18.30 22.43
CA SER A 288 8.83 -19.09 23.51
C SER A 288 7.74 -20.04 22.99
N TYR A 289 6.93 -19.57 22.04
CA TYR A 289 5.97 -20.40 21.33
C TYR A 289 6.66 -21.53 20.54
N PHE A 290 7.77 -21.22 19.86
CA PHE A 290 8.52 -22.23 19.11
C PHE A 290 9.19 -23.27 20.01
N ALA A 291 9.84 -22.86 21.11
CA ALA A 291 10.43 -23.77 22.08
C ALA A 291 9.36 -24.69 22.71
N PHE A 292 8.15 -24.18 22.91
CA PHE A 292 7.01 -24.97 23.37
C PHE A 292 6.51 -25.96 22.30
N SER A 293 6.55 -25.57 21.01
CA SER A 293 6.19 -26.45 19.89
C SER A 293 7.21 -27.56 19.61
N GLU A 294 8.51 -27.31 19.82
CA GLU A 294 9.59 -28.32 19.70
C GLU A 294 9.66 -29.27 20.92
N LEU A 295 9.22 -28.82 22.11
CA LEU A 295 9.04 -29.72 23.27
C LEU A 295 7.91 -30.74 23.08
N TRP A 296 7.19 -30.66 21.96
CA TRP A 296 6.07 -31.52 21.60
C TRP A 296 6.35 -32.37 20.36
N GLU A 297 7.62 -32.69 20.07
CA GLU A 297 7.88 -33.89 19.28
C GLU A 297 7.43 -35.12 20.10
N PRO A 298 6.39 -35.87 19.67
CA PRO A 298 6.19 -37.20 20.23
C PRO A 298 7.46 -37.97 19.89
N THR A 299 8.16 -38.44 20.91
CA THR A 299 9.34 -39.28 20.76
C THR A 299 8.96 -40.43 19.84
N THR A 300 9.37 -40.38 18.57
CA THR A 300 9.23 -41.49 17.65
C THR A 300 10.22 -42.53 18.13
N THR A 301 9.76 -43.30 19.10
CA THR A 301 10.41 -44.53 19.52
C THR A 301 10.21 -45.46 18.33
N GLU A 302 11.21 -45.53 17.46
CA GLU A 302 11.30 -46.57 16.45
C GLU A 302 11.20 -47.91 17.17
N THR A 303 10.01 -48.49 17.17
CA THR A 303 9.81 -49.86 17.61
C THR A 303 10.22 -50.72 16.43
N PRO A 304 11.22 -51.62 16.54
CA PRO A 304 11.66 -52.42 15.42
C PRO A 304 10.50 -53.30 14.94
N ILE A 305 10.17 -53.17 13.66
CA ILE A 305 9.19 -54.01 12.98
C ILE A 305 9.77 -55.43 12.94
N GLN A 306 9.24 -56.32 13.78
CA GLN A 306 9.34 -57.75 13.53
C GLN A 306 8.26 -58.14 12.52
N GLU A 307 8.72 -58.70 11.41
CA GLU A 307 7.96 -59.30 10.34
C GLU A 307 7.29 -60.59 10.85
N PRO A 308 5.95 -60.72 10.87
CA PRO A 308 5.33 -62.00 11.12
C PRO A 308 5.25 -62.80 9.83
N GLU A 309 5.93 -63.94 9.86
CA GLU A 309 5.87 -65.02 8.88
C GLU A 309 4.42 -65.40 8.55
N GLY A 310 4.18 -65.66 7.26
CA GLY A 310 2.88 -66.02 6.73
C GLY A 310 2.32 -67.28 7.36
N THR A 311 1.03 -67.24 7.70
CA THR A 311 0.22 -68.45 7.89
C THR A 311 -1.08 -68.30 7.13
N VAL A 312 -1.23 -69.12 6.10
CA VAL A 312 -2.44 -69.32 5.31
C VAL A 312 -3.40 -70.20 6.09
N VAL A 313 -4.58 -69.72 6.52
CA VAL A 313 -5.74 -70.58 6.79
C VAL A 313 -7.08 -69.88 6.49
N GLN A 314 -7.69 -70.38 5.43
CA GLN A 314 -9.10 -70.71 5.17
C GLN A 314 -10.27 -69.79 5.60
N THR A 315 -11.03 -69.51 4.55
CA THR A 315 -12.41 -69.05 4.43
C THR A 315 -13.41 -69.83 5.28
N THR A 316 -14.14 -69.15 6.17
CA THR A 316 -15.52 -69.49 6.52
C THR A 316 -16.34 -68.22 6.72
N THR A 317 -17.34 -68.05 5.86
CA THR A 317 -18.42 -67.05 5.97
C THR A 317 -19.33 -67.37 7.16
N PRO A 318 -19.78 -66.34 7.91
CA PRO A 318 -21.14 -66.31 8.40
C PRO A 318 -21.93 -65.07 7.95
N ALA A 319 -23.24 -65.24 8.00
CA ALA A 319 -24.34 -64.45 7.44
C ALA A 319 -24.48 -63.00 7.98
N PRO A 320 -25.30 -62.14 7.35
CA PRO A 320 -25.20 -60.68 7.46
C PRO A 320 -25.80 -60.16 8.76
N THR A 321 -25.00 -59.40 9.52
CA THR A 321 -25.53 -58.56 10.59
C THR A 321 -25.87 -57.20 9.99
N THR A 322 -27.13 -56.80 10.13
CA THR A 322 -27.68 -55.50 9.74
C THR A 322 -26.84 -54.37 10.33
N ILE A 323 -26.05 -53.71 9.49
CA ILE A 323 -25.40 -52.45 9.82
C ILE A 323 -26.36 -51.34 9.40
N SER A 324 -26.86 -50.58 10.37
CA SER A 324 -27.53 -49.30 10.11
C SER A 324 -26.65 -48.43 9.22
N PRO A 325 -27.19 -47.70 8.23
CA PRO A 325 -26.39 -46.78 7.45
C PRO A 325 -25.97 -45.61 8.36
N THR A 326 -24.73 -45.63 8.84
CA THR A 326 -24.07 -44.38 9.22
C THR A 326 -23.84 -43.63 7.93
N THR A 327 -24.71 -42.66 7.66
CA THR A 327 -24.51 -41.65 6.63
C THR A 327 -23.07 -41.15 6.71
N PRO A 328 -22.26 -41.24 5.64
CA PRO A 328 -20.94 -40.65 5.65
C PRO A 328 -21.12 -39.16 5.88
N ALA A 329 -20.42 -38.61 6.87
CA ALA A 329 -20.27 -37.17 6.99
C ALA A 329 -19.82 -36.63 5.62
N PRO A 330 -20.39 -35.50 5.14
CA PRO A 330 -20.05 -34.96 3.84
C PRO A 330 -18.52 -34.78 3.75
N PRO A 331 -17.90 -35.03 2.59
CA PRO A 331 -16.46 -34.89 2.42
C PRO A 331 -16.08 -33.48 2.86
N THR A 332 -15.35 -33.41 3.96
CA THR A 332 -14.79 -32.16 4.47
C THR A 332 -13.99 -31.57 3.30
N PRO A 333 -14.22 -30.31 2.88
CA PRO A 333 -13.33 -29.70 1.91
C PRO A 333 -11.89 -29.83 2.45
N PRO A 334 -10.88 -30.07 1.61
CA PRO A 334 -9.52 -30.33 2.10
C PRO A 334 -8.96 -29.02 2.67
N TYR A 335 -9.26 -28.76 3.94
CA TYR A 335 -8.73 -27.64 4.68
C TYR A 335 -7.22 -27.81 4.77
N GLN A 336 -6.50 -26.70 4.65
CA GLN A 336 -5.04 -26.67 4.54
C GLN A 336 -4.41 -26.27 5.87
N ASP A 337 -4.97 -26.69 7.00
CA ASP A 337 -4.59 -26.20 8.32
C ASP A 337 -3.10 -26.39 8.64
N GLU A 338 -2.55 -27.59 8.41
CA GLU A 338 -1.12 -27.86 8.62
C GLU A 338 -0.22 -27.00 7.73
N LYS A 339 -0.59 -26.84 6.45
CA LYS A 339 0.15 -25.99 5.50
C LYS A 339 0.08 -24.52 5.91
N TYR A 340 -1.08 -24.08 6.41
CA TYR A 340 -1.27 -22.73 6.90
C TYR A 340 -0.43 -22.49 8.15
N LEU A 341 -0.46 -23.40 9.13
CA LEU A 341 0.35 -23.30 10.35
C LEU A 341 1.85 -23.28 10.03
N SER A 342 2.31 -24.16 9.15
CA SER A 342 3.71 -24.15 8.66
C SER A 342 4.09 -22.84 7.98
N TRP A 343 3.20 -22.29 7.13
CA TRP A 343 3.41 -20.99 6.50
C TRP A 343 3.42 -19.83 7.51
N THR A 344 2.53 -19.83 8.49
CA THR A 344 2.51 -18.80 9.55
C THR A 344 3.80 -18.85 10.36
N THR A 345 4.32 -20.05 10.65
CA THR A 345 5.60 -20.24 11.34
C THR A 345 6.76 -19.61 10.56
N GLY A 346 6.90 -19.95 9.27
CA GLY A 346 7.97 -19.37 8.44
C GLY A 346 7.83 -17.86 8.27
N THR A 347 6.61 -17.35 8.17
CA THR A 347 6.33 -15.91 8.06
C THR A 347 6.69 -15.18 9.36
N SER A 348 6.33 -15.73 10.53
CA SER A 348 6.70 -15.18 11.84
C SER A 348 8.21 -15.10 12.03
N PHE A 349 8.96 -16.10 11.57
CA PHE A 349 10.42 -16.10 11.61
C PHE A 349 10.99 -14.93 10.80
N ASN A 350 10.59 -14.82 9.53
CA ASN A 350 11.05 -13.73 8.65
C ASN A 350 10.68 -12.33 9.19
N LEU A 351 9.48 -12.19 9.79
CA LEU A 351 9.08 -10.93 10.44
C LEU A 351 9.99 -10.60 11.63
N THR A 352 10.35 -11.60 12.43
CA THR A 352 11.21 -11.43 13.61
C THR A 352 12.61 -10.98 13.21
N GLU A 353 13.23 -11.61 12.20
CA GLU A 353 14.56 -11.20 11.71
C GLU A 353 14.60 -9.73 11.25
N ILE A 354 13.54 -9.29 10.54
CA ILE A 354 13.44 -7.89 10.10
C ILE A 354 13.24 -6.96 11.31
N LEU A 355 12.39 -7.34 12.26
CA LEU A 355 12.18 -6.55 13.46
C LEU A 355 13.47 -6.40 14.27
N GLU A 356 14.26 -7.47 14.42
CA GLU A 356 15.59 -7.41 15.06
C GLU A 356 16.51 -6.42 14.33
N SER A 357 16.55 -6.47 13.00
CA SER A 357 17.32 -5.50 12.20
C SER A 357 16.82 -4.05 12.39
N ILE A 358 15.51 -3.84 12.56
CA ILE A 358 14.93 -2.53 12.90
C ILE A 358 15.39 -2.08 14.30
N ALA A 359 15.38 -2.97 15.29
CA ALA A 359 15.84 -2.66 16.64
C ALA A 359 17.34 -2.32 16.67
N GLU A 360 18.18 -3.08 15.97
CA GLU A 360 19.61 -2.84 15.87
C GLU A 360 19.91 -1.49 15.22
N SER A 361 19.31 -1.21 14.06
CA SER A 361 19.48 0.06 13.35
C SER A 361 18.98 1.25 14.16
N ALA A 362 17.86 1.11 14.87
CA ALA A 362 17.36 2.15 15.76
C ALA A 362 18.30 2.39 16.95
N ASN A 363 18.83 1.32 17.57
CA ASN A 363 19.78 1.41 18.68
C ASN A 363 21.12 2.03 18.26
N ALA A 364 21.55 1.76 17.02
CA ALA A 364 22.74 2.36 16.42
C ALA A 364 22.53 3.81 15.95
N GLU A 365 21.30 4.34 16.02
CA GLU A 365 20.88 5.61 15.41
C GLU A 365 21.22 5.68 13.89
N ASP A 366 21.23 4.53 13.21
CA ASP A 366 21.45 4.41 11.76
C ASP A 366 20.11 4.58 11.03
N TRP A 367 19.77 5.83 10.72
CA TRP A 367 18.52 6.20 10.08
C TRP A 367 18.35 5.62 8.67
N GLU A 368 19.44 5.43 7.92
CA GLU A 368 19.36 4.85 6.58
C GLU A 368 19.09 3.34 6.65
N ALA A 369 19.75 2.64 7.57
CA ALA A 369 19.46 1.23 7.83
C ALA A 369 18.03 1.06 8.38
N LEU A 370 17.61 1.96 9.28
CA LEU A 370 16.26 1.94 9.84
C LEU A 370 15.20 2.13 8.75
N GLU A 371 15.40 3.07 7.82
CA GLU A 371 14.52 3.27 6.67
C GLU A 371 14.41 2.00 5.83
N ARG A 372 15.56 1.41 5.45
CA ARG A 372 15.61 0.18 4.64
C ARG A 372 14.90 -0.98 5.32
N ASN A 373 15.16 -1.19 6.62
CA ASN A 373 14.61 -2.31 7.37
C ASN A 373 13.09 -2.15 7.59
N CYS A 374 12.61 -0.93 7.87
CA CYS A 374 11.17 -0.65 7.95
C CYS A 374 10.46 -0.85 6.61
N LYS A 375 11.10 -0.50 5.49
CA LYS A 375 10.58 -0.80 4.15
C LYS A 375 10.48 -2.32 3.91
N ASN A 376 11.51 -3.09 4.30
CA ASN A 376 11.49 -4.54 4.19
C ASN A 376 10.34 -5.16 5.00
N LEU A 377 10.06 -4.62 6.20
CA LEU A 377 8.92 -5.03 7.02
C LEU A 377 7.59 -4.79 6.31
N TYR A 378 7.42 -3.62 5.69
CA TYR A 378 6.24 -3.28 4.90
C TYR A 378 6.04 -4.27 3.74
N ASP A 379 7.09 -4.50 2.95
CA ASP A 379 7.04 -5.36 1.76
C ASP A 379 6.73 -6.82 2.12
N LEU A 380 7.38 -7.36 3.16
CA LEU A 380 7.11 -8.72 3.64
C LEU A 380 5.68 -8.86 4.14
N ALA A 381 5.19 -7.91 4.95
CA ALA A 381 3.84 -7.94 5.47
C ALA A 381 2.78 -7.84 4.36
N MET A 382 3.00 -7.00 3.35
CA MET A 382 2.13 -6.89 2.18
C MET A 382 2.08 -8.19 1.38
N LYS A 383 3.24 -8.79 1.11
CA LYS A 383 3.33 -10.09 0.42
C LYS A 383 2.61 -11.18 1.20
N ALA A 384 2.83 -11.27 2.51
CA ALA A 384 2.19 -12.25 3.37
C ALA A 384 0.67 -12.08 3.43
N LEU A 385 0.15 -10.84 3.43
CA LEU A 385 -1.29 -10.56 3.35
C LEU A 385 -1.94 -11.05 2.06
N ASP A 386 -1.19 -11.10 0.95
CA ASP A 386 -1.68 -11.64 -0.32
C ASP A 386 -1.59 -13.17 -0.40
N GLU A 387 -0.51 -13.76 0.12
CA GLU A 387 -0.34 -15.22 0.21
C GLU A 387 -1.39 -15.87 1.13
N GLU A 388 -1.71 -15.23 2.25
CA GLU A 388 -2.66 -15.73 3.25
C GLU A 388 -4.03 -16.08 2.64
N LYS A 389 -4.47 -15.30 1.64
CA LYS A 389 -5.78 -15.43 0.98
C LYS A 389 -5.95 -16.78 0.28
N GLN A 390 -4.84 -17.42 -0.07
CA GLN A 390 -4.83 -18.70 -0.79
C GLN A 390 -5.17 -19.88 0.13
N PHE A 391 -4.98 -19.74 1.44
CA PHE A 391 -5.21 -20.81 2.41
C PHE A 391 -6.68 -20.94 2.76
N LYS A 392 -7.25 -22.13 2.57
CA LYS A 392 -8.59 -22.46 3.08
C LYS A 392 -8.45 -23.23 4.39
N VAL A 393 -8.74 -22.58 5.52
CA VAL A 393 -8.61 -23.18 6.87
C VAL A 393 -9.96 -23.64 7.44
N SER A 394 -9.91 -24.59 8.37
CA SER A 394 -11.08 -25.13 9.05
C SER A 394 -11.79 -24.08 9.91
N PRO A 395 -13.09 -24.25 10.24
CA PRO A 395 -13.83 -23.37 11.15
C PRO A 395 -13.11 -23.11 12.48
N GLU A 396 -12.46 -24.14 13.02
CA GLU A 396 -11.76 -24.10 14.31
C GLU A 396 -10.53 -23.19 14.24
N LEU A 397 -9.80 -23.19 13.12
CA LEU A 397 -8.59 -22.39 12.94
C LEU A 397 -8.88 -20.95 12.43
N ARG A 398 -10.11 -20.64 12.01
CA ARG A 398 -10.46 -19.29 11.48
C ARG A 398 -10.16 -18.15 12.44
N SER A 399 -10.32 -18.37 13.74
CA SER A 399 -10.05 -17.33 14.74
C SER A 399 -8.55 -17.03 14.82
N ALA A 400 -7.70 -18.06 14.88
CA ALA A 400 -6.25 -17.89 14.82
C ALA A 400 -5.84 -17.19 13.50
N LYS A 401 -6.38 -17.63 12.37
CA LYS A 401 -6.13 -16.99 11.05
C LYS A 401 -6.45 -15.49 11.05
N ARG A 402 -7.58 -15.09 11.65
CA ARG A 402 -7.95 -13.67 11.78
C ARG A 402 -6.96 -12.86 12.64
N GLU A 403 -6.46 -13.44 13.74
CA GLU A 403 -5.45 -12.76 14.56
C GLU A 403 -4.13 -12.63 13.82
N PHE A 404 -3.71 -13.65 13.08
CA PHE A 404 -2.49 -13.57 12.26
C PHE A 404 -2.55 -12.45 11.21
N VAL A 405 -3.70 -12.28 10.55
CA VAL A 405 -3.93 -11.16 9.62
C VAL A 405 -3.81 -9.80 10.31
N LYS A 406 -4.23 -9.67 11.58
CA LYS A 406 -4.04 -8.43 12.33
C LYS A 406 -2.57 -8.17 12.61
N ILE A 407 -1.78 -9.19 12.96
CA ILE A 407 -0.32 -9.09 13.11
C ILE A 407 0.29 -8.54 11.81
N LEU A 408 -0.04 -9.14 10.66
CA LEU A 408 0.47 -8.69 9.37
C LEU A 408 0.06 -7.25 9.03
N ASN A 409 -1.19 -6.86 9.30
CA ASN A 409 -1.63 -5.48 9.08
C ASN A 409 -0.92 -4.48 10.00
N ALA A 410 -0.65 -4.87 11.25
CA ALA A 410 0.09 -4.06 12.21
C ALA A 410 1.55 -3.90 11.77
N CYS A 411 2.23 -5.00 11.39
CA CYS A 411 3.59 -4.95 10.81
C CYS A 411 3.65 -4.11 9.54
N ARG A 412 2.64 -4.19 8.65
CA ARG A 412 2.55 -3.32 7.46
C ARG A 412 2.54 -1.85 7.86
N TRP A 413 1.66 -1.44 8.77
CA TRP A 413 1.58 -0.04 9.17
C TRP A 413 2.81 0.42 9.95
N ALA A 414 3.37 -0.44 10.80
CA ALA A 414 4.66 -0.18 11.46
C ALA A 414 5.77 0.07 10.42
N GLY A 415 5.90 -0.79 9.41
CA GLY A 415 6.88 -0.60 8.33
C GLY A 415 6.67 0.70 7.55
N TYR A 416 5.42 1.03 7.21
CA TYR A 416 5.09 2.27 6.49
C TYR A 416 5.46 3.53 7.27
N TYR A 417 5.07 3.62 8.54
CA TYR A 417 5.40 4.77 9.38
C TYR A 417 6.88 4.78 9.75
N GLY A 418 7.51 3.62 9.93
CA GLY A 418 8.92 3.50 10.28
C GLY A 418 9.84 3.93 9.14
N GLU A 419 9.53 3.53 7.91
CA GLU A 419 10.25 3.97 6.71
C GLU A 419 10.16 5.49 6.56
N ARG A 420 8.94 6.02 6.68
CA ARG A 420 8.68 7.46 6.57
C ARG A 420 9.31 8.25 7.71
N GLY A 421 9.24 7.73 8.93
CA GLY A 421 9.82 8.31 10.13
C GLY A 421 11.34 8.36 10.04
N ALA A 422 11.97 7.26 9.61
CA ALA A 422 13.41 7.19 9.47
C ALA A 422 13.96 8.12 8.38
N ARG A 423 13.32 8.11 7.19
CA ARG A 423 13.69 9.00 6.07
C ARG A 423 13.67 10.48 6.43
N ASN A 424 12.70 10.89 7.25
CA ASN A 424 12.48 12.28 7.61
C ASN A 424 12.99 12.64 9.01
N GLN A 425 13.56 11.68 9.75
CA GLN A 425 13.88 11.78 11.17
C GLN A 425 12.70 12.32 12.01
N ASP A 426 11.49 11.85 11.67
CA ASP A 426 10.22 12.28 12.24
C ASP A 426 9.82 11.36 13.41
N LEU A 427 10.00 11.86 14.63
CA LEU A 427 9.76 11.10 15.85
C LEU A 427 8.29 10.75 16.08
N ASP A 428 7.34 11.52 15.54
CA ASP A 428 5.91 11.23 15.68
C ASP A 428 5.52 10.01 14.83
N ASP A 429 6.18 9.83 13.69
CA ASP A 429 6.03 8.64 12.86
C ASP A 429 6.76 7.42 13.44
N ILE A 430 7.90 7.63 14.11
CA ILE A 430 8.54 6.57 14.91
C ILE A 430 7.63 6.17 16.09
N GLU A 431 6.92 7.10 16.73
CA GLU A 431 5.95 6.78 17.78
C GLU A 431 4.77 5.97 17.24
N LYS A 432 4.20 6.34 16.08
CA LYS A 432 3.18 5.51 15.42
C LYS A 432 3.68 4.12 15.06
N THR A 433 4.94 4.00 14.64
CA THR A 433 5.56 2.70 14.39
C THR A 433 5.50 1.83 15.63
N ILE A 434 5.83 2.41 16.79
CA ILE A 434 5.77 1.73 18.09
C ILE A 434 4.34 1.32 18.44
N GLU A 435 3.35 2.20 18.27
CA GLU A 435 1.93 1.87 18.55
C GLU A 435 1.43 0.67 17.73
N TYR A 436 1.84 0.59 16.45
CA TYR A 436 1.52 -0.57 15.62
C TYR A 436 2.28 -1.83 16.05
N LEU A 437 3.52 -1.72 16.51
CA LEU A 437 4.26 -2.87 17.06
C LEU A 437 3.64 -3.36 18.39
N GLU A 438 3.14 -2.47 19.24
CA GLU A 438 2.37 -2.85 20.44
C GLU A 438 1.08 -3.58 20.07
N THR A 439 0.40 -3.13 19.01
CA THR A 439 -0.78 -3.82 18.47
C THR A 439 -0.42 -5.21 17.95
N ALA A 440 0.70 -5.34 17.23
CA ALA A 440 1.19 -6.62 16.73
C ALA A 440 1.48 -7.58 17.89
N LEU A 441 2.17 -7.13 18.93
CA LEU A 441 2.47 -7.92 20.13
C LEU A 441 1.21 -8.47 20.81
N GLY A 442 0.19 -7.62 20.97
CA GLY A 442 -1.10 -8.05 21.52
C GLY A 442 -1.77 -9.15 20.69
N CYS A 443 -1.71 -9.04 19.36
CA CYS A 443 -2.25 -10.05 18.45
C CYS A 443 -1.41 -11.33 18.41
N VAL A 444 -0.08 -11.27 18.55
CA VAL A 444 0.80 -12.45 18.65
C VAL A 444 0.41 -13.31 19.84
N ASN A 445 0.24 -12.71 21.03
CA ASN A 445 -0.19 -13.44 22.22
C ASN A 445 -1.53 -14.16 21.99
N LYS A 446 -2.51 -13.45 21.44
CA LYS A 446 -3.84 -14.02 21.17
C LYS A 446 -3.81 -15.10 20.09
N PHE A 447 -2.96 -14.94 19.07
CA PHE A 447 -2.76 -15.94 18.03
C PHE A 447 -2.22 -17.24 18.62
N ASN A 448 -1.17 -17.17 19.44
CA ASN A 448 -0.55 -18.35 20.06
C ASN A 448 -1.54 -19.12 20.94
N GLU A 449 -2.31 -18.41 21.79
CA GLU A 449 -3.37 -19.03 22.60
C GLU A 449 -4.39 -19.79 21.75
N LEU A 450 -4.85 -19.19 20.65
CA LEU A 450 -5.85 -19.83 19.76
C LEU A 450 -5.28 -21.03 19.01
N VAL A 451 -3.99 -21.02 18.67
CA VAL A 451 -3.34 -22.16 18.04
C VAL A 451 -3.12 -23.30 19.05
N GLU A 452 -2.79 -22.99 20.30
CA GLU A 452 -2.73 -23.98 21.38
C GLU A 452 -4.09 -24.65 21.63
N GLU A 453 -5.17 -23.86 21.71
CA GLU A 453 -6.54 -24.36 21.80
C GLU A 453 -6.88 -25.27 20.62
N TYR A 454 -6.55 -24.84 19.39
CA TYR A 454 -6.74 -25.66 18.18
C TYR A 454 -5.99 -26.99 18.28
N ASN A 455 -4.71 -26.97 18.65
CA ASN A 455 -3.90 -28.18 18.78
C ASN A 455 -4.43 -29.12 19.87
N ALA A 456 -4.95 -28.57 20.97
CA ALA A 456 -5.57 -29.35 22.05
C ALA A 456 -6.86 -30.06 21.58
N THR A 457 -7.63 -29.48 20.66
CA THR A 457 -8.82 -30.16 20.08
C THR A 457 -8.50 -31.26 19.07
N LYS A 458 -7.24 -31.33 18.60
CA LYS A 458 -6.76 -32.34 17.63
C LYS A 458 -6.05 -33.52 18.30
N LYS A 459 -5.74 -33.40 19.59
CA LYS A 459 -5.30 -34.50 20.46
C LYS A 459 -6.51 -35.22 21.05
#